data_AF-A0AAW3IBM8-F1
#
_entry.id   AF-A0AAW3IBM8-F1
#
_cell.length_a   1.000
_cell.length_b   1.000
_cell.length_c   1.000
_cell.angle_alpha   90.00
_cell.angle_beta   90.00
_cell.angle_gamma   90.00
#
_symmetry.space_group_name_H-M   'P 1'
#
loop_
_entity.id
_entity.type
_entity.pdbx_description
1 polymer ?
#
loop_
_entity_poly.entity_id
_entity_poly.type
_entity_poly.pdbx_seq_one_letter_code
_entity_poly.pdbx_strand_id
1 'polypeptide(L)'
;MALCTWITVLIYRTDITQPRDLPIRFNRARRKIYVYGFHMVWWKPFSRWYVTTASYDWNDVRAEVWEQWGASSSGSLIIKWGVSLAIVKPGTNEVLERFHLSTYNQDLDNLWAYVCTYMQQGPEALPACDIEPRDANDVPAYNLALRWAPRVEWPGAMDAESRSAP
;
A
#
# COMPACT_ATOMS: atom_id res chain seq x y z
N MET A 1 33.14 16.68 2.39
CA MET A 1 33.32 15.44 1.58
C MET A 1 32.63 14.25 2.21
N ALA A 2 33.03 13.77 3.40
CA ALA A 2 32.44 12.57 4.03
C ALA A 2 30.92 12.64 4.26
N LEU A 3 30.39 13.78 4.73
CA LEU A 3 28.95 13.97 4.96
C LEU A 3 28.15 13.87 3.65
N CYS A 4 28.63 14.50 2.57
CA CYS A 4 27.98 14.44 1.27
C CYS A 4 27.94 13.01 0.74
N THR A 5 29.08 12.29 0.82
CA THR A 5 29.14 10.88 0.42
C THR A 5 28.16 10.02 1.22
N TRP A 6 28.06 10.26 2.53
CA TRP A 6 27.16 9.51 3.41
C TRP A 6 25.68 9.76 3.07
N ILE A 7 25.30 11.02 2.81
CA ILE A 7 23.95 11.39 2.36
C ILE A 7 23.64 10.73 1.02
N THR A 8 24.56 10.76 0.05
CA THR A 8 24.36 10.13 -1.26
C THR A 8 24.14 8.62 -1.13
N VAL A 9 24.91 7.93 -0.27
CA VAL A 9 24.73 6.49 -0.03
C VAL A 9 23.37 6.19 0.60
N LEU A 10 22.88 7.05 1.51
CA LEU A 10 21.55 6.88 2.09
C LEU A 10 20.42 7.07 1.07
N ILE A 11 20.49 8.12 0.25
CA ILE A 11 19.49 8.40 -0.79
C ILE A 11 19.48 7.25 -1.81
N TYR A 12 20.67 6.85 -2.28
CA TYR A 12 20.78 5.72 -3.18
C TYR A 12 20.17 4.45 -2.59
N ARG A 13 20.44 4.18 -1.30
CA ARG A 13 19.85 3.03 -0.62
C ARG A 13 18.32 3.11 -0.56
N THR A 14 17.72 4.27 -0.26
CA THR A 14 16.27 4.42 -0.27
C THR A 14 15.67 4.13 -1.62
N ASP A 15 16.30 4.61 -2.70
CA ASP A 15 15.81 4.40 -4.05
C ASP A 15 15.87 2.93 -4.47
N ILE A 16 16.88 2.15 -4.06
CA ILE A 16 17.04 0.74 -4.48
C ILE A 16 16.38 -0.29 -3.57
N THR A 17 15.87 0.10 -2.39
CA THR A 17 15.31 -0.85 -1.42
C THR A 17 13.80 -0.74 -1.28
N GLN A 18 13.24 0.46 -1.46
CA GLN A 18 11.82 0.67 -1.39
C GLN A 18 11.15 0.13 -2.65
N PRO A 19 10.18 -0.79 -2.55
CA PRO A 19 9.45 -1.27 -3.71
C PRO A 19 8.71 -0.11 -4.38
N ARG A 20 8.55 -0.20 -5.70
CA ARG A 20 7.89 0.82 -6.52
C ARG A 20 6.49 1.20 -6.03
N ASP A 21 5.76 0.19 -5.59
CA ASP A 21 4.39 0.33 -5.10
C ASP A 21 4.14 -0.67 -3.98
N LEU A 22 3.07 -0.43 -3.22
CA LEU A 22 2.59 -1.31 -2.14
C LEU A 22 1.17 -1.77 -2.48
N PRO A 23 1.01 -2.62 -3.51
CA PRO A 23 -0.32 -2.99 -3.97
C PRO A 23 -1.06 -3.87 -2.97
N ILE A 24 -2.36 -3.62 -2.87
CA ILE A 24 -3.31 -4.43 -2.13
C ILE A 24 -4.23 -5.10 -3.15
N ARG A 25 -4.34 -6.42 -3.09
CA ARG A 25 -5.23 -7.19 -3.96
C ARG A 25 -6.41 -7.71 -3.16
N PHE A 26 -7.61 -7.52 -3.69
CA PHE A 26 -8.84 -8.02 -3.12
C PHE A 26 -9.35 -9.18 -3.98
N ASN A 27 -9.55 -10.35 -3.38
CA ASN A 27 -10.15 -11.49 -4.06
C ASN A 27 -11.51 -11.79 -3.41
N ARG A 28 -12.58 -11.43 -4.13
CA ARG A 28 -13.95 -11.69 -3.71
C ARG A 28 -14.25 -13.18 -3.58
N ALA A 29 -13.88 -13.99 -4.57
CA ALA A 29 -14.24 -15.41 -4.64
C ALA A 29 -13.72 -16.20 -3.44
N ARG A 30 -12.51 -15.87 -2.97
CA ARG A 30 -11.90 -16.46 -1.78
C ARG A 30 -12.22 -15.71 -0.49
N ARG A 31 -12.85 -14.53 -0.56
CA ARG A 31 -13.01 -13.57 0.54
C ARG A 31 -11.69 -13.30 1.28
N LYS A 32 -10.61 -13.06 0.53
CA LYS A 32 -9.27 -12.79 1.09
C LYS A 32 -8.69 -11.49 0.54
N ILE A 33 -7.81 -10.89 1.33
CA ILE A 33 -6.99 -9.76 0.94
C ILE A 33 -5.53 -10.19 0.94
N TYR A 34 -4.79 -9.79 -0.09
CA TYR A 34 -3.35 -9.98 -0.19
C TYR A 34 -2.70 -8.60 -0.13
N VAL A 35 -1.75 -8.45 0.78
CA VAL A 35 -1.10 -7.17 1.06
C VAL A 35 0.40 -7.29 0.81
N TYR A 36 0.92 -6.30 0.09
CA TYR A 36 2.34 -6.11 -0.13
C TYR A 36 2.83 -4.98 0.79
N GLY A 37 3.48 -5.36 1.88
CA GLY A 37 4.03 -4.46 2.89
C GLY A 37 5.53 -4.22 2.71
N PHE A 38 6.00 -3.08 3.22
CA PHE A 38 7.43 -2.77 3.28
C PHE A 38 7.77 -2.14 4.63
N HIS A 39 8.73 -2.74 5.33
CA HIS A 39 9.17 -2.24 6.63
C HIS A 39 10.51 -1.51 6.48
N MET A 40 10.45 -0.19 6.68
CA MET A 40 11.60 0.69 6.68
C MET A 40 11.69 1.45 8.01
N VAL A 41 12.89 1.53 8.57
CA VAL A 41 13.18 2.35 9.75
C VAL A 41 14.14 3.45 9.35
N TRP A 42 13.60 4.65 9.07
CA TRP A 42 14.37 5.77 8.51
C TRP A 42 15.51 6.24 9.43
N TRP A 43 15.31 6.20 10.75
CA TRP A 43 16.34 6.59 11.74
C TRP A 43 17.36 5.49 12.06
N LYS A 44 17.13 4.24 11.61
CA LYS A 44 18.09 3.13 11.72
C LYS A 44 18.57 2.75 10.33
N PRO A 45 19.48 3.54 9.74
CA PRO A 45 19.93 3.31 8.37
C PRO A 45 20.56 1.93 8.21
N PHE A 46 21.22 1.35 9.21
CA PHE A 46 21.83 0.02 9.10
C PHE A 46 20.88 -1.17 9.38
N SER A 47 19.62 -0.92 9.73
CA SER A 47 18.64 -2.00 9.90
C SER A 47 18.32 -2.66 8.55
N ARG A 48 17.99 -3.96 8.54
CA ARG A 48 17.54 -4.61 7.32
C ARG A 48 16.12 -4.13 6.99
N TRP A 49 15.95 -3.51 5.84
CA TRP A 49 14.62 -3.21 5.30
C TRP A 49 14.17 -4.38 4.46
N TYR A 50 12.89 -4.73 4.55
CA TYR A 50 12.37 -5.93 3.91
C TYR A 50 10.94 -5.74 3.46
N VAL A 51 10.60 -6.49 2.42
CA VAL A 51 9.25 -6.64 1.91
C VAL A 51 8.57 -7.78 2.65
N THR A 52 7.32 -7.58 3.02
CA THR A 52 6.44 -8.60 3.59
C THR A 52 5.27 -8.81 2.65
N THR A 53 4.93 -10.06 2.35
CA THR A 53 3.69 -10.39 1.65
C THR A 53 2.83 -11.24 2.56
N ALA A 54 1.62 -10.78 2.83
CA ALA A 54 0.70 -11.45 3.75
C ALA A 54 -0.69 -11.59 3.12
N SER A 55 -1.40 -12.65 3.53
CA SER A 55 -2.79 -12.89 3.16
C SER A 55 -3.66 -12.91 4.41
N TYR A 56 -4.78 -12.20 4.39
CA TYR A 56 -5.73 -12.12 5.49
C TYR A 56 -7.14 -12.46 5.00
N ASP A 57 -7.98 -12.96 5.92
CA ASP A 57 -9.41 -13.12 5.66
C ASP A 57 -10.08 -11.73 5.62
N TRP A 58 -10.99 -11.53 4.66
CA TRP A 58 -11.79 -10.32 4.55
C TRP A 58 -12.61 -10.04 5.81
N ASN A 59 -13.07 -11.07 6.53
CA ASN A 59 -13.88 -10.93 7.73
C ASN A 59 -13.13 -10.27 8.90
N ASP A 60 -11.81 -10.36 8.89
CA ASP A 60 -10.93 -9.82 9.92
C ASP A 60 -10.51 -8.36 9.63
N VAL A 61 -10.90 -7.83 8.48
CA VAL A 61 -10.47 -6.52 8.01
C VAL A 61 -11.46 -5.45 8.43
N ARG A 62 -10.95 -4.39 9.05
CA ARG A 62 -11.71 -3.20 9.42
C ARG A 62 -11.09 -1.96 8.78
N ALA A 63 -11.91 -0.97 8.45
CA ALA A 63 -11.42 0.33 8.05
C ALA A 63 -11.37 1.27 9.25
N GLU A 64 -10.23 1.94 9.41
CA GLU A 64 -10.00 3.02 10.37
C GLU A 64 -9.78 4.31 9.58
N VAL A 65 -10.51 5.37 9.94
CA VAL A 65 -10.25 6.72 9.44
C VAL A 65 -9.20 7.35 10.35
N TRP A 66 -8.18 7.96 9.75
CA TRP A 66 -7.14 8.65 10.49
C TRP A 66 -6.98 10.09 10.01
N GLU A 67 -6.54 10.92 10.94
CA GLU A 67 -6.22 12.34 10.75
C GLU A 67 -4.81 12.58 11.24
N GLN A 68 -4.00 13.27 10.44
CA GLN A 68 -2.66 13.67 10.83
C GLN A 68 -2.43 15.14 10.53
N TRP A 69 -2.04 15.86 11.58
CA TRP A 69 -1.66 17.27 11.52
C TRP A 69 -0.16 17.36 11.27
N GLY A 70 0.22 18.06 10.20
CA GLY A 70 1.62 18.34 9.86
C GLY A 70 1.85 19.82 9.60
N ALA A 71 3.09 20.27 9.76
CA ALA A 71 3.53 21.58 9.31
C ALA A 71 4.23 21.42 7.95
N SER A 72 3.81 22.22 6.96
CA SER A 72 4.56 22.42 5.72
C SER A 72 5.90 23.09 6.03
N SER A 73 6.89 22.91 5.15
CA SER A 73 8.14 23.69 5.20
C SER A 73 7.91 25.20 5.08
N SER A 74 6.74 25.63 4.57
CA SER A 74 6.28 27.01 4.51
C SER A 74 5.59 27.53 5.78
N GLY A 75 5.44 26.70 6.82
CA GLY A 75 4.73 27.05 8.05
C GLY A 75 3.20 26.93 7.99
N SER A 76 2.64 26.54 6.85
CA SER A 76 1.21 26.26 6.69
C SER A 76 0.84 24.92 7.34
N LEU A 77 -0.30 24.84 8.03
CA LEU A 77 -0.84 23.59 8.55
C LEU A 77 -1.34 22.73 7.38
N ILE A 78 -0.79 21.54 7.25
CA ILE A 78 -1.25 20.50 6.33
C ILE A 78 -2.01 19.48 7.17
N ILE A 79 -3.30 19.36 6.95
CA ILE A 79 -4.11 18.30 7.55
C ILE A 79 -4.24 17.19 6.50
N LYS A 80 -3.68 16.03 6.82
CA LYS A 80 -3.81 14.82 6.01
C LYS A 80 -4.88 13.93 6.62
N TRP A 81 -5.79 13.49 5.78
CA TRP A 81 -6.82 12.53 6.15
C TRP A 81 -6.63 11.28 5.33
N GLY A 82 -7.09 10.14 5.82
CA GLY A 82 -7.04 8.93 5.03
C GLY A 82 -7.80 7.78 5.66
N VAL A 83 -7.89 6.71 4.88
CA VAL A 83 -8.43 5.44 5.35
C VAL A 83 -7.27 4.45 5.41
N SER A 84 -7.17 3.74 6.53
CA SER A 84 -6.28 2.62 6.71
C SER A 84 -7.08 1.35 6.95
N LEU A 85 -6.64 0.23 6.37
CA LEU A 85 -7.12 -1.09 6.70
C LEU A 85 -6.39 -1.58 7.94
N ALA A 86 -7.15 -1.89 8.98
CA ALA A 86 -6.69 -2.53 10.20
C ALA A 86 -7.07 -4.01 10.14
N ILE A 87 -6.07 -4.89 10.22
CA ILE A 87 -6.29 -6.33 10.35
C ILE A 87 -6.47 -6.65 11.82
N VAL A 88 -7.61 -7.22 12.17
CA VAL A 88 -7.94 -7.61 13.55
C VAL A 88 -7.71 -9.10 13.74
N LYS A 89 -7.19 -9.50 14.89
CA LYS A 89 -7.04 -10.92 15.22
C LYS A 89 -8.43 -11.56 15.44
N PRO A 90 -8.72 -12.73 14.82
CA PRO A 90 -10.00 -13.41 14.95
C PRO A 90 -10.45 -13.58 16.41
N GLY A 91 -11.69 -13.21 16.70
CA GLY A 91 -12.28 -13.34 18.05
C GLY A 91 -11.76 -12.36 19.09
N THR A 92 -10.91 -11.39 18.70
CA THR A 92 -10.45 -10.29 19.56
C THR A 92 -10.70 -8.95 18.86
N ASN A 93 -10.50 -7.85 19.57
CA ASN A 93 -10.47 -6.50 18.97
C ASN A 93 -9.04 -5.97 18.83
N GLU A 94 -8.04 -6.86 18.89
CA GLU A 94 -6.64 -6.48 18.79
C GLU A 94 -6.25 -6.29 17.32
N VAL A 95 -5.76 -5.09 16.99
CA VAL A 95 -5.26 -4.75 15.65
C VAL A 95 -3.83 -5.27 15.51
N LEU A 96 -3.63 -6.23 14.61
CA LEU A 96 -2.33 -6.81 14.30
C LEU A 96 -1.48 -5.87 13.45
N GLU A 97 -2.08 -5.35 12.37
CA GLU A 97 -1.35 -4.57 11.38
C GLU A 97 -2.26 -3.54 10.72
N ARG A 98 -1.66 -2.44 10.27
CA ARG A 98 -2.34 -1.34 9.58
C ARG A 98 -1.70 -1.10 8.23
N PHE A 99 -2.54 -0.97 7.21
CA PHE A 99 -2.14 -0.67 5.85
C PHE A 99 -2.85 0.58 5.36
N HIS A 100 -2.11 1.53 4.80
CA HIS A 100 -2.72 2.71 4.22
C HIS A 100 -3.41 2.36 2.91
N LEU A 101 -4.70 2.65 2.83
CA LEU A 101 -5.51 2.38 1.65
C LEU A 101 -5.60 3.61 0.75
N SER A 102 -5.80 4.78 1.36
CA SER A 102 -5.82 6.06 0.64
C SER A 102 -5.33 7.20 1.52
N THR A 103 -4.51 8.08 0.95
CA THR A 103 -4.20 9.41 1.53
C THR A 103 -5.03 10.44 0.76
N TYR A 104 -5.92 11.12 1.45
CA TYR A 104 -6.96 11.95 0.85
C TYR A 104 -6.39 13.22 0.21
N ASN A 105 -6.68 13.41 -1.08
CA ASN A 105 -6.77 14.69 -1.75
C ASN A 105 -8.10 14.72 -2.51
N GLN A 106 -9.17 15.11 -1.80
CA GLN A 106 -10.42 15.71 -2.30
C GLN A 106 -11.39 14.90 -3.19
N ASP A 107 -10.98 13.88 -3.95
CA ASP A 107 -11.84 13.31 -5.02
C ASP A 107 -12.30 11.85 -4.85
N LEU A 108 -12.00 11.18 -3.73
CA LEU A 108 -12.49 9.81 -3.49
C LEU A 108 -13.46 9.76 -2.31
N ASP A 109 -14.72 10.06 -2.61
CA ASP A 109 -15.85 9.78 -1.73
C ASP A 109 -15.85 8.28 -1.37
N ASN A 110 -15.33 8.02 -0.17
CA ASN A 110 -15.30 6.74 0.53
C ASN A 110 -14.83 5.52 -0.29
N LEU A 111 -13.55 5.47 -0.66
CA LEU A 111 -12.93 4.29 -1.30
C LEU A 111 -13.12 2.98 -0.50
N TRP A 112 -13.33 3.05 0.82
CA TRP A 112 -13.71 1.87 1.60
C TRP A 112 -15.10 1.34 1.22
N ALA A 113 -16.08 2.21 0.98
CA ALA A 113 -17.39 1.80 0.48
C ALA A 113 -17.28 1.13 -0.89
N TYR A 114 -16.42 1.66 -1.78
CA TYR A 114 -16.13 1.03 -3.07
C TYR A 114 -15.60 -0.40 -2.91
N VAL A 115 -14.61 -0.61 -2.04
CA VAL A 115 -14.07 -1.94 -1.75
C VAL A 115 -15.14 -2.85 -1.12
N CYS A 116 -15.96 -2.34 -0.21
CA CYS A 116 -17.07 -3.10 0.37
C CYS A 116 -18.07 -3.57 -0.70
N THR A 117 -18.48 -2.67 -1.61
CA THR A 117 -19.40 -2.99 -2.70
C THR A 117 -18.80 -4.05 -3.62
N TYR A 118 -17.51 -3.91 -3.97
CA TYR A 118 -16.79 -4.92 -4.76
C TYR A 118 -16.83 -6.30 -4.08
N MET A 119 -16.51 -6.36 -2.78
CA MET A 119 -16.44 -7.63 -2.06
C MET A 119 -17.82 -8.27 -1.85
N GLN A 120 -18.88 -7.48 -1.71
CA GLN A 120 -20.24 -7.99 -1.52
C GLN A 120 -20.91 -8.37 -2.85
N GLN A 121 -21.02 -7.41 -3.75
CA GLN A 121 -21.86 -7.50 -4.95
C GLN A 121 -21.06 -7.87 -6.20
N GLY A 122 -19.74 -7.67 -6.20
CA GLY A 122 -18.86 -7.96 -7.33
C GLY A 122 -18.61 -6.75 -8.23
N PRO A 123 -17.89 -6.94 -9.35
CA PRO A 123 -17.49 -5.85 -10.23
C PRO A 123 -18.66 -5.16 -10.95
N GLU A 124 -19.77 -5.85 -11.16
CA GLU A 124 -20.95 -5.32 -11.86
C GLU A 124 -21.68 -4.21 -11.08
N ALA A 125 -21.51 -4.18 -9.76
CA ALA A 125 -22.13 -3.18 -8.88
C ALA A 125 -21.29 -1.91 -8.71
N LEU A 126 -20.08 -1.90 -9.25
CA LEU A 126 -19.20 -0.74 -9.18
C LEU A 126 -19.53 0.26 -10.29
N PRO A 127 -19.31 1.56 -10.05
CA PRO A 127 -19.40 2.54 -11.13
C PRO A 127 -18.43 2.13 -12.25
N ALA A 128 -18.85 2.35 -13.50
CA ALA A 128 -18.00 2.09 -14.65
C ALA A 128 -16.70 2.87 -14.50
N CYS A 129 -15.59 2.14 -14.44
CA CYS A 129 -14.26 2.71 -14.44
C CYS A 129 -13.69 2.55 -15.85
N ASP A 130 -13.59 3.66 -16.58
CA ASP A 130 -12.98 3.71 -17.91
C ASP A 130 -11.44 3.77 -17.83
N ILE A 131 -10.88 3.63 -16.63
CA ILE A 131 -9.44 3.67 -16.39
C ILE A 131 -8.87 2.27 -16.64
N GLU A 132 -7.96 2.17 -17.61
CA GLU A 132 -7.24 0.93 -17.88
C GLU A 132 -6.47 0.45 -16.62
N PRO A 133 -6.46 -0.86 -16.35
CA PRO A 133 -5.67 -1.41 -15.24
C PRO A 133 -4.19 -1.02 -15.39
N ARG A 134 -3.71 -0.16 -14.50
CA ARG A 134 -2.30 0.24 -14.47
C ARG A 134 -1.46 -0.91 -13.91
N ASP A 135 -0.46 -1.37 -14.66
CA ASP A 135 0.57 -2.24 -14.11
C ASP A 135 1.43 -1.44 -13.12
N ALA A 136 1.53 -1.91 -11.88
CA ALA A 136 2.38 -1.31 -10.86
C ALA A 136 3.86 -1.26 -11.26
N ASN A 137 4.29 -2.15 -12.17
CA ASN A 137 5.66 -2.19 -12.66
C ASN A 137 5.87 -1.35 -13.94
N ASP A 138 4.81 -0.87 -14.58
CA ASP A 138 4.92 0.01 -15.75
C ASP A 138 5.15 1.46 -15.30
N VAL A 139 6.37 1.93 -15.54
CA VAL A 139 6.86 3.21 -15.04
C VAL A 139 7.35 4.05 -16.22
N PRO A 140 6.94 5.32 -16.32
CA PRO A 140 7.40 6.21 -17.39
C PRO A 140 8.93 6.29 -17.47
N ALA A 141 9.47 6.29 -18.69
CA ALA A 141 10.91 6.19 -18.94
C ALA A 141 11.73 7.32 -18.29
N TYR A 142 11.13 8.49 -18.08
CA TYR A 142 11.78 9.66 -17.49
C TYR A 142 11.92 9.61 -15.96
N ASN A 143 11.18 8.73 -15.26
CA ASN A 143 11.24 8.61 -13.80
C ASN A 143 12.34 7.63 -13.36
N LEU A 144 13.60 8.10 -13.38
CA LEU A 144 14.77 7.27 -13.05
C LEU A 144 14.72 6.65 -11.65
N ALA A 145 14.26 7.40 -10.64
CA ALA A 145 14.16 6.91 -9.26
C ALA A 145 13.22 5.69 -9.15
N LEU A 146 12.03 5.76 -9.77
CA LEU A 146 11.09 4.65 -9.82
C LEU A 146 11.61 3.46 -10.64
N ARG A 147 12.52 3.69 -11.60
CA ARG A 147 13.14 2.58 -12.35
C ARG A 147 14.20 1.85 -11.53
N TRP A 148 14.92 2.56 -10.68
CA TRP A 148 15.89 1.97 -9.73
C TRP A 148 15.21 1.25 -8.58
N ALA A 149 14.00 1.66 -8.22
CA ALA A 149 13.19 0.94 -7.25
C ALA A 149 12.93 -0.52 -7.67
N PRO A 150 13.07 -1.49 -6.75
CA PRO A 150 12.70 -2.87 -6.95
C PRO A 150 11.28 -3.02 -7.47
N ARG A 151 11.11 -3.95 -8.41
CA ARG A 151 9.80 -4.32 -8.94
C ARG A 151 8.96 -4.95 -7.84
N VAL A 152 7.64 -4.81 -7.97
CA VAL A 152 6.71 -5.55 -7.14
C VAL A 152 6.65 -6.99 -7.65
N GLU A 153 7.13 -7.92 -6.83
CA GLU A 153 7.18 -9.34 -7.15
C GLU A 153 6.45 -10.14 -6.06
N TRP A 154 5.30 -10.72 -6.43
CA TRP A 154 4.52 -11.56 -5.53
C TRP A 154 5.10 -12.99 -5.51
N PRO A 155 5.11 -13.68 -4.35
CA PRO A 155 5.45 -15.10 -4.32
C PRO A 155 4.55 -15.90 -5.26
N GLY A 156 5.11 -16.75 -6.12
CA GLY A 156 4.36 -17.39 -7.22
C GLY A 156 3.09 -18.12 -6.79
N ALA A 157 3.13 -18.82 -5.64
CA ALA A 157 1.94 -19.47 -5.08
C ALA A 157 0.84 -18.45 -4.69
N MET A 158 1.24 -17.33 -4.08
CA MET A 158 0.32 -16.26 -3.68
C MET A 158 -0.20 -15.48 -4.90
N ASP A 159 0.64 -15.27 -5.92
CA ASP A 159 0.23 -14.62 -7.17
C ASP A 159 -0.86 -15.44 -7.87
N ALA A 160 -0.66 -16.76 -7.97
CA ALA A 160 -1.65 -17.68 -8.52
C ALA A 160 -2.94 -17.74 -7.67
N GLU A 161 -2.82 -17.83 -6.34
CA GLU A 161 -3.98 -17.85 -5.44
C GLU A 161 -4.81 -16.55 -5.55
N SER A 162 -4.13 -15.40 -5.61
CA SER A 162 -4.80 -14.09 -5.65
C SER A 162 -5.60 -13.87 -6.94
N ARG A 163 -5.18 -14.47 -8.05
CA ARG A 163 -5.81 -14.34 -9.38
C ARG A 163 -6.83 -15.42 -9.70
N SER A 164 -6.87 -16.50 -8.91
CA SER A 164 -7.76 -17.64 -9.17
C SER A 164 -9.00 -17.61 -8.27
N ALA A 165 -10.11 -18.11 -8.82
CA ALA A 165 -11.24 -18.57 -8.02
C ALA A 165 -10.89 -19.93 -7.37
N PRO A 166 -11.45 -20.24 -6.18
CA PRO A 166 -11.31 -21.55 -5.55
C PRO A 166 -12.03 -22.66 -6.32
#